data_AF-A0A7V1FZB9-F1
#
_entry.id   AF-A0A7V1FZB9-F1
#
_cell.length_a   1.000
_cell.length_b   1.000
_cell.length_c   1.000
_cell.angle_alpha   90.00
_cell.angle_beta   90.00
_cell.angle_gamma   90.00
#
_symmetry.space_group_name_H-M   'P 1'
#
loop_
_entity.id
_entity.type
_entity.pdbx_description
1 polymer ?
#
loop_
_entity_poly.entity_id
_entity_poly.type
_entity_poly.pdbx_seq_one_letter_code
_entity_poly.pdbx_strand_id
1 'polypeptide(L)'
;QMERRLSKDRILELYLNIAQFGPGIFGVQAASYYYWGRPVWRINRRQAAELAASLPSPTINNPGRYTPAFAARAESVYRRMSE
;
A
#
# COMPACT_ATOMS: atom_id res chain seq x y z
N GLN A 1 23.13 -7.18 -1.88
CA GLN A 1 23.48 -8.04 -0.72
C GLN A 1 22.24 -8.63 -0.04
N MET A 2 21.15 -7.87 0.18
CA MET A 2 19.89 -8.42 0.74
C MET A 2 19.35 -9.63 -0.02
N GLU A 3 19.26 -9.57 -1.36
CA GLU A 3 18.71 -10.68 -2.17
C GLU A 3 19.55 -11.97 -2.13
N ARG A 4 20.80 -11.89 -1.65
CA ARG A 4 21.64 -13.08 -1.45
C ARG A 4 21.43 -13.72 -0.07
N ARG A 5 20.71 -13.05 0.83
CA ARG A 5 20.54 -13.44 2.25
C ARG A 5 19.08 -13.62 2.67
N LEU A 6 18.13 -13.05 1.92
CA LEU A 6 16.69 -13.08 2.23
C LEU A 6 15.90 -13.53 1.00
N SER A 7 14.82 -14.26 1.23
CA SER A 7 13.84 -14.57 0.19
C SER A 7 13.13 -13.30 -0.30
N LYS A 8 12.57 -13.35 -1.51
CA LYS A 8 11.78 -12.24 -2.07
C LYS A 8 10.58 -11.90 -1.18
N ASP A 9 9.92 -12.91 -0.62
CA ASP A 9 8.81 -12.71 0.32
C ASP A 9 9.26 -11.96 1.57
N ARG A 10 10.42 -12.33 2.14
CA ARG A 10 10.93 -11.66 3.33
C ARG A 10 11.33 -10.21 3.04
N ILE A 11 11.90 -9.94 1.86
CA ILE A 11 12.20 -8.57 1.43
C ILE A 11 10.92 -7.76 1.29
N LEU A 12 9.89 -8.33 0.67
CA LEU A 12 8.60 -7.67 0.49
C LEU A 12 7.91 -7.40 1.82
N GLU A 13 7.90 -8.37 2.74
CA GLU A 13 7.33 -8.22 4.08
C GLU A 13 8.01 -7.08 4.85
N LEU A 14 9.34 -7.05 4.85
CA LEU A 14 10.10 -5.98 5.49
C LEU A 14 9.76 -4.62 4.85
N TYR A 15 9.75 -4.55 3.52
CA TYR A 15 9.39 -3.35 2.79
C TYR A 15 7.99 -2.84 3.16
N LEU A 16 6.98 -3.72 3.17
CA LEU A 16 5.60 -3.35 3.49
C LEU A 16 5.43 -2.88 4.94
N ASN A 17 6.31 -3.29 5.85
CA ASN A 17 6.28 -2.84 7.26
C ASN A 17 7.01 -1.51 7.50
N ILE A 18 7.91 -1.10 6.60
CA ILE A 18 8.67 0.16 6.74
C ILE A 18 8.23 1.25 5.76
N ALA A 19 7.53 0.90 4.69
CA ALA A 19 7.09 1.87 3.69
C ALA A 19 6.08 2.86 4.29
N GLN A 20 6.12 4.10 3.81
CA GLN A 20 5.15 5.13 4.17
C GLN A 20 3.90 5.02 3.28
N PHE A 21 2.72 5.04 3.88
CA PHE A 21 1.41 4.95 3.21
C PHE A 21 0.54 6.21 3.40
N GLY A 22 1.04 7.22 4.10
CA GLY A 22 0.41 8.51 4.34
C GLY A 22 1.32 9.40 5.19
N PRO A 23 1.00 10.69 5.40
CA PRO A 23 1.79 11.58 6.25
C PRO A 23 1.98 10.99 7.66
N GLY A 24 3.20 10.57 7.99
CA GLY A 24 3.52 9.94 9.29
C GLY A 24 3.01 8.50 9.47
N ILE A 25 2.46 7.86 8.44
CA ILE A 25 1.88 6.51 8.53
C ILE A 25 2.84 5.52 7.88
N PHE A 26 3.52 4.72 8.71
CA PHE A 26 4.49 3.72 8.27
C PHE A 26 3.97 2.31 8.55
N GLY A 27 4.14 1.42 7.57
CA GLY A 27 3.72 0.03 7.65
C GLY A 27 2.28 -0.20 7.18
N VAL A 28 2.11 -1.25 6.39
CA VAL A 28 0.84 -1.59 5.72
C VAL A 28 -0.28 -1.92 6.71
N GLN A 29 0.05 -2.56 7.83
CA GLN A 29 -0.91 -2.89 8.89
C GLN A 29 -1.42 -1.61 9.59
N ALA A 30 -0.51 -0.69 9.92
CA ALA A 30 -0.86 0.59 10.53
C ALA A 30 -1.71 1.44 9.57
N ALA A 31 -1.35 1.46 8.28
CA ALA A 31 -2.13 2.11 7.24
C ALA A 31 -3.55 1.55 7.13
N SER A 32 -3.70 0.22 7.17
CA SER A 32 -5.01 -0.43 7.12
C SER A 32 -5.92 -0.03 8.28
N TYR A 33 -5.37 0.01 9.50
CA TYR A 33 -6.11 0.50 10.66
C TYR A 33 -6.45 1.99 10.55
N TYR A 34 -5.50 2.81 10.11
CA TYR A 34 -5.71 4.24 9.96
C TYR A 34 -6.84 4.56 8.96
N TYR A 35 -6.84 3.93 7.79
CA TYR A 35 -7.81 4.26 6.74
C TYR A 35 -9.16 3.54 6.88
N TRP A 36 -9.19 2.33 7.44
CA TRP A 36 -10.40 1.49 7.43
C TRP A 36 -10.75 0.81 8.76
N GLY A 37 -10.01 1.10 9.84
CA GLY A 37 -10.29 0.58 11.18
C GLY A 37 -10.23 -0.94 11.30
N ARG A 38 -9.48 -1.61 10.41
CA ARG A 38 -9.43 -3.09 10.36
C ARG A 38 -8.03 -3.59 10.00
N PRO A 39 -7.68 -4.83 10.39
CA PRO A 39 -6.39 -5.41 10.02
C PRO A 39 -6.27 -5.63 8.52
N VAL A 40 -5.04 -5.64 8.00
CA VAL A 40 -4.75 -5.69 6.55
C VAL A 40 -5.32 -6.93 5.87
N TRP A 41 -5.42 -8.07 6.55
CA TRP A 41 -6.03 -9.29 5.99
C TRP A 41 -7.56 -9.24 5.89
N ARG A 42 -8.20 -8.17 6.37
CA ARG A 42 -9.66 -7.94 6.27
C ARG A 42 -10.03 -6.81 5.29
N ILE A 43 -9.06 -6.27 4.56
CA ILE A 43 -9.35 -5.28 3.50
C ILE A 43 -9.67 -5.99 2.19
N ASN A 44 -10.45 -5.34 1.34
CA ASN A 44 -10.79 -5.85 0.02
C ASN A 44 -9.68 -5.55 -1.01
N ARG A 45 -9.77 -6.16 -2.20
CA ARG A 45 -8.78 -6.00 -3.27
C ARG A 45 -8.62 -4.54 -3.75
N ARG A 46 -9.69 -3.73 -3.70
CA ARG A 46 -9.63 -2.30 -4.06
C ARG A 46 -8.83 -1.51 -3.02
N GLN A 47 -9.08 -1.73 -1.73
CA GLN A 47 -8.32 -1.12 -0.63
C GLN A 47 -6.84 -1.52 -0.68
N ALA A 48 -6.55 -2.78 -1.01
CA ALA A 48 -5.16 -3.22 -1.23
C ALA A 48 -4.50 -2.48 -2.41
N ALA A 49 -5.24 -2.29 -3.52
CA ALA A 49 -4.75 -1.52 -4.66
C ALA A 49 -4.49 -0.05 -4.32
N GLU A 50 -5.31 0.56 -3.48
CA GLU A 50 -5.11 1.93 -2.99
C GLU A 50 -3.85 2.06 -2.12
N LEU A 51 -3.57 1.10 -1.22
CA LEU A 51 -2.30 1.09 -0.47
C LEU A 51 -1.10 0.97 -1.42
N ALA A 52 -1.14 0.05 -2.38
CA ALA A 52 -0.07 -0.11 -3.36
C ALA A 52 0.12 1.13 -4.24
N ALA A 53 -0.98 1.80 -4.62
CA ALA A 53 -0.94 3.03 -5.40
C ALA A 53 -0.37 4.23 -4.62
N SER A 54 -0.36 4.18 -3.28
CA SER A 54 0.14 5.26 -2.42
C SER A 54 1.67 5.33 -2.37
N LEU A 55 2.36 4.19 -2.55
CA LEU A 55 3.82 4.04 -2.37
C LEU A 55 4.70 5.08 -3.10
N PRO A 56 4.39 5.55 -4.33
CA PRO A 56 5.24 6.52 -5.00
C PRO A 56 5.18 7.94 -4.43
N SER A 57 4.08 8.32 -3.77
CA SER A 57 3.86 9.69 -3.30
C SER A 57 2.87 9.73 -2.12
N PRO A 58 3.18 9.04 -1.01
CA PRO A 58 2.21 8.75 0.05
C PRO A 58 1.73 9.99 0.78
N THR A 59 2.48 11.08 0.80
CA THR A 59 2.07 12.33 1.48
C THR A 59 0.94 13.06 0.76
N ILE A 60 0.82 12.89 -0.56
CA ILE A 60 -0.15 13.62 -1.40
C ILE A 60 -1.17 12.71 -2.10
N ASN A 61 -0.85 11.43 -2.27
CA ASN A 61 -1.67 10.44 -2.95
C ASN A 61 -1.85 9.23 -2.03
N ASN A 62 -2.96 9.20 -1.30
CA ASN A 62 -3.30 8.14 -0.35
C ASN A 62 -4.82 8.10 -0.10
N PRO A 63 -5.36 7.07 0.58
CA PRO A 63 -6.80 6.98 0.84
C PRO A 63 -7.40 8.15 1.66
N GLY A 64 -6.60 8.86 2.46
CA GLY A 64 -7.01 10.07 3.17
C GLY A 64 -6.94 11.36 2.32
N ARG A 65 -6.28 11.32 1.15
CA ARG A 65 -6.20 12.42 0.18
C ARG A 65 -6.45 11.89 -1.23
N TYR A 66 -7.73 11.70 -1.53
CA TYR A 66 -8.20 11.02 -2.73
C TYR A 66 -8.22 11.93 -3.97
N THR A 67 -7.07 12.10 -4.62
CA THR A 67 -6.97 12.90 -5.85
C THR A 67 -7.44 12.11 -7.08
N PRO A 68 -7.89 12.76 -8.17
CA PRO A 68 -8.24 12.05 -9.41
C PRO A 68 -7.07 11.23 -9.99
N ALA A 69 -5.84 11.75 -9.88
CA ALA A 69 -4.64 11.04 -10.32
C ALA A 69 -4.37 9.79 -9.46
N PHE A 70 -4.56 9.88 -8.15
CA PHE A 70 -4.47 8.73 -7.26
C PHE A 70 -5.54 7.68 -7.59
N ALA A 71 -6.78 8.10 -7.78
CA ALA A 71 -7.89 7.22 -8.16
C ALA A 71 -7.60 6.44 -9.45
N ALA A 72 -7.14 7.15 -10.50
CA ALA A 72 -6.77 6.54 -11.77
C ALA A 72 -5.62 5.53 -11.62
N ARG A 73 -4.63 5.84 -10.77
CA ARG A 73 -3.53 4.93 -10.46
C ARG A 73 -4.01 3.70 -9.70
N ALA A 74 -4.84 3.88 -8.67
CA ALA A 74 -5.41 2.78 -7.87
C ALA A 74 -6.24 1.84 -8.75
N GLU A 75 -7.05 2.37 -9.65
CA GLU A 75 -7.81 1.56 -10.61
C GLU A 75 -6.89 0.80 -11.59
N SER A 76 -5.82 1.44 -12.07
CA SER A 76 -4.82 0.77 -12.92
C SER A 76 -4.14 -0.40 -12.20
N VAL A 77 -3.79 -0.22 -10.93
CA VAL A 77 -3.24 -1.30 -10.08
C VAL A 77 -4.27 -2.41 -9.88
N TYR A 78 -5.51 -2.04 -9.53
CA TYR A 78 -6.61 -3.00 -9.32
C TYR A 78 -6.88 -3.86 -10.57
N ARG A 79 -6.88 -3.24 -11.75
CA ARG A 79 -7.04 -3.95 -13.03
C ARG A 79 -5.92 -4.97 -13.25
N ARG A 80 -4.67 -4.58 -13.03
CA ARG A 80 -3.50 -5.48 -13.16
C ARG A 80 -3.49 -6.64 -12.16
N MET A 81 -4.14 -6.48 -11.00
CA MET A 81 -4.31 -7.59 -10.05
C MET A 81 -5.35 -8.62 -10.51
N SER A 82 -6.26 -8.21 -11.39
CA SER A 82 -7.40 -9.02 -11.84
C SER A 82 -7.16 -9.70 -13.19
N GLU A 83 -6.09 -9.30 -13.88
CA GLU A 83 -5.48 -10.03 -15.00
C GLU A 83 -4.74 -11.27 -14.47
#